data_AF-A0A1X0DD98-F1
#
_entry.id   AF-A0A1X0DD98-F1
#
_cell.length_a   1.000
_cell.length_b   1.000
_cell.length_c   1.000
_cell.angle_alpha   90.00
_cell.angle_beta   90.00
_cell.angle_gamma   90.00
#
_symmetry.space_group_name_H-M   'P 1'
#
loop_
_entity.id
_entity.type
_entity.pdbx_description
1 polymer ?
#
loop_
_entity_poly.entity_id
_entity_poly.type
_entity_poly.pdbx_seq_one_letter_code
_entity_poly.pdbx_strand_id
1 'polypeptide(L)'
;MMRPERANLARAGSLMAAAWFELCGRSVSWPLEPCRYDLLVWTGAAAQRIQVKTTTVKQGGAWTAWISNSGKERATYGPDEIDYFFVIDGDFGYYLIPVAAVGGLTAIRLAAYSEYRLLAAAPVDDDLPDCVNAASAPAFRGPAR
;
A
#
# COMPACT_ATOMS: atom_id res chain seq x y z
N MET A 1 -30.06 7.35 -0.01
CA MET A 1 -29.02 7.69 0.99
C MET A 1 -27.67 7.33 0.38
N MET A 2 -26.71 8.27 0.38
CA MET A 2 -25.38 8.07 -0.20
C MET A 2 -24.50 7.29 0.78
N ARG A 3 -23.84 6.22 0.32
CA ARG A 3 -22.93 5.39 1.12
C ARG A 3 -21.75 4.90 0.30
N PRO A 4 -20.58 4.63 0.91
CA PRO A 4 -19.48 3.97 0.21
C PRO A 4 -19.88 2.58 -0.28
N GLU A 5 -19.47 2.24 -1.49
CA GLU A 5 -19.72 0.92 -2.09
C GLU A 5 -18.42 0.32 -2.62
N ARG A 6 -18.18 -0.96 -2.29
CA ARG A 6 -16.99 -1.70 -2.71
C ARG A 6 -16.79 -1.72 -4.23
N ALA A 7 -17.87 -1.68 -5.00
CA ALA A 7 -17.83 -1.61 -6.47
C ALA A 7 -17.07 -0.37 -6.98
N ASN A 8 -17.01 0.71 -6.19
CA ASN A 8 -16.31 1.94 -6.54
C ASN A 8 -14.84 1.96 -6.06
N LEU A 9 -14.40 0.94 -5.32
CA LEU A 9 -13.09 0.92 -4.67
C LEU A 9 -11.94 1.03 -5.68
N ALA A 10 -12.01 0.29 -6.79
CA ALA A 10 -10.98 0.34 -7.82
C ALA A 10 -10.78 1.74 -8.42
N ARG A 11 -11.87 2.52 -8.54
CA ARG A 11 -11.83 3.91 -9.03
C ARG A 11 -11.35 4.89 -7.95
N ALA A 12 -11.74 4.64 -6.69
CA ALA A 12 -11.43 5.52 -5.57
C ALA A 12 -10.02 5.30 -4.98
N GLY A 13 -9.38 4.16 -5.26
CA GLY A 13 -8.17 3.71 -4.57
C GLY A 13 -7.06 4.76 -4.48
N SER A 14 -6.66 5.36 -5.61
CA SER A 14 -5.58 6.35 -5.62
C SER A 14 -5.93 7.63 -4.87
N LEU A 15 -7.20 8.03 -4.88
CA LEU A 15 -7.68 9.19 -4.10
C LEU A 15 -7.66 8.90 -2.60
N MET A 16 -8.06 7.68 -2.20
CA MET A 16 -8.01 7.26 -0.80
C MET A 16 -6.57 7.19 -0.29
N ALA A 17 -5.65 6.62 -1.07
CA ALA A 17 -4.23 6.58 -0.74
C ALA A 17 -3.62 7.98 -0.65
N ALA A 18 -3.93 8.87 -1.59
CA ALA A 18 -3.43 10.24 -1.55
C ALA A 18 -3.96 10.99 -0.33
N ALA A 19 -5.27 10.91 -0.05
CA ALA A 19 -5.85 11.51 1.14
C ALA A 19 -5.22 10.98 2.43
N TRP A 20 -4.92 9.67 2.49
CA TRP A 20 -4.21 9.07 3.62
C TRP A 20 -2.87 9.75 3.87
N PHE A 21 -2.03 9.86 2.83
CA PHE A 21 -0.71 10.45 2.96
C PHE A 21 -0.77 11.95 3.30
N GLU A 22 -1.68 12.71 2.68
CA GLU A 22 -1.90 14.13 2.99
C GLU A 22 -2.35 14.32 4.44
N LEU A 23 -3.24 13.46 4.96
CA LEU A 23 -3.65 13.48 6.37
C LEU A 23 -2.49 13.13 7.32
N CYS A 24 -1.50 12.36 6.86
CA CYS A 24 -0.24 12.14 7.58
C CYS A 24 0.77 13.29 7.42
N GLY A 25 0.38 14.44 6.84
CA GLY A 25 1.26 15.58 6.61
C GLY A 25 2.31 15.36 5.52
N ARG A 26 2.08 14.41 4.60
CA ARG A 26 2.98 14.15 3.47
C ARG A 26 2.43 14.81 2.22
N SER A 27 3.31 15.41 1.42
CA SER A 27 2.91 15.96 0.12
C SER A 27 2.82 14.85 -0.92
N VAL A 28 1.72 14.81 -1.66
CA VAL A 28 1.46 13.83 -2.72
C VAL A 28 1.50 14.49 -4.10
N SER A 29 2.08 13.80 -5.07
CA SER A 29 2.13 14.24 -6.47
C SER A 29 1.70 13.10 -7.39
N TRP A 30 0.97 13.45 -8.45
CA TRP A 30 0.56 12.51 -9.49
C TRP A 30 1.52 12.63 -10.68
N PRO A 31 2.07 11.51 -11.17
CA PRO A 31 2.89 11.52 -12.37
C PRO A 31 2.05 11.94 -13.59
N LEU A 32 2.59 12.84 -14.41
CA LEU A 32 1.95 13.34 -15.63
C LEU A 32 2.02 12.32 -16.79
N GLU A 33 3.12 11.59 -16.86
CA GLU A 33 3.35 10.58 -17.89
C GLU A 33 2.96 9.18 -17.40
N PRO A 34 2.56 8.27 -18.30
CA PRO A 34 2.32 6.87 -17.95
C PRO A 34 3.57 6.28 -17.29
N CYS A 35 3.43 5.86 -16.03
CA CYS A 35 4.50 5.23 -15.28
C CYS A 35 4.00 4.02 -14.50
N ARG A 36 4.93 3.37 -13.81
CA ARG A 36 4.70 2.09 -13.11
C ARG A 36 4.20 2.29 -11.66
N TYR A 37 3.96 3.52 -11.23
CA TYR A 37 3.42 3.85 -9.92
C TYR A 37 2.26 4.84 -10.08
N ASP A 38 1.38 4.92 -9.09
CA ASP A 38 0.23 5.83 -9.15
C ASP A 38 0.53 7.18 -8.50
N LEU A 39 1.39 7.21 -7.47
CA LEU A 39 1.70 8.39 -6.67
C LEU A 39 3.19 8.52 -6.40
N LEU A 40 3.66 9.76 -6.28
CA LEU A 40 4.90 10.13 -5.61
C LEU A 40 4.55 10.77 -4.27
N VAL A 41 5.15 10.28 -3.19
CA VAL A 41 4.93 10.80 -1.84
C VAL A 41 6.23 11.35 -1.29
N TRP A 42 6.24 12.60 -0.86
CA TRP A 42 7.42 13.26 -0.34
C TRP A 42 7.54 13.05 1.17
N THR A 43 8.62 12.39 1.59
CA THR A 43 9.02 12.24 2.99
C THR A 43 10.27 13.09 3.23
N GLY A 44 10.07 14.36 3.57
CA GLY A 44 11.16 15.33 3.62
C GLY A 44 11.73 15.59 2.23
N ALA A 45 13.03 15.35 2.03
CA ALA A 45 13.72 15.59 0.76
C ALA A 45 13.62 14.44 -0.26
N ALA A 46 13.17 13.26 0.16
CA ALA A 46 13.08 12.08 -0.70
C ALA A 46 11.63 11.84 -1.18
N ALA A 47 11.47 11.48 -2.45
CA ALA A 47 10.20 11.02 -2.99
C ALA A 47 10.15 9.48 -3.00
N GLN A 48 9.02 8.93 -2.59
CA GLN A 48 8.72 7.51 -2.62
C GLN A 48 7.68 7.22 -3.70
N ARG A 49 7.95 6.21 -4.52
CA ARG A 49 7.07 5.76 -5.62
C ARG A 49 6.09 4.73 -5.09
N ILE A 50 4.82 5.04 -5.15
CA ILE A 50 3.75 4.25 -4.56
C ILE A 50 2.85 3.70 -5.65
N GLN A 51 2.76 2.37 -5.77
CA GLN A 51 1.76 1.71 -6.59
C GLN A 51 0.55 1.37 -5.71
N VAL A 52 -0.62 1.88 -6.09
CA VAL A 52 -1.88 1.61 -5.42
C VAL A 52 -2.49 0.35 -6.00
N LYS A 53 -2.96 -0.54 -5.12
CA LYS A 53 -3.73 -1.73 -5.48
C LYS A 53 -4.98 -1.81 -4.62
N THR A 54 -6.05 -2.32 -5.20
CA THR A 54 -7.30 -2.55 -4.47
C THR A 54 -7.72 -4.00 -4.62
N THR A 55 -8.44 -4.52 -3.63
CA THR A 55 -9.05 -5.84 -3.73
C THR A 55 -10.43 -5.89 -3.11
N THR A 56 -11.31 -6.61 -3.78
CA THR A 56 -12.64 -6.98 -3.29
C THR A 56 -12.79 -8.51 -3.19
N VAL A 57 -11.70 -9.27 -3.35
CA VAL A 57 -11.73 -10.73 -3.34
C VAL A 57 -11.25 -11.27 -1.99
N LYS A 58 -12.13 -12.01 -1.32
CA LYS A 58 -11.86 -12.69 -0.05
C LYS A 58 -11.87 -14.20 -0.26
N GLN A 59 -10.81 -14.89 0.14
CA GLN A 59 -10.68 -16.35 0.06
C GLN A 59 -10.22 -16.90 1.42
N GLY A 60 -10.93 -17.91 1.95
CA GLY A 60 -10.59 -18.52 3.23
C GLY A 60 -10.48 -17.51 4.38
N GLY A 61 -11.38 -16.52 4.43
CA GLY A 61 -11.40 -15.47 5.46
C GLY A 61 -10.39 -14.34 5.27
N ALA A 62 -9.46 -14.43 4.30
CA ALA A 62 -8.43 -13.42 4.05
C ALA A 62 -8.64 -12.70 2.71
N TRP A 63 -8.36 -11.40 2.67
CA TRP A 63 -8.33 -10.62 1.44
C TRP A 63 -7.10 -11.00 0.61
N THR A 64 -7.29 -11.17 -0.70
CA THR A 64 -6.21 -11.49 -1.65
C THR A 64 -6.06 -10.34 -2.63
N ALA A 65 -4.88 -9.73 -2.68
CA ALA A 65 -4.59 -8.63 -3.60
C ALA A 65 -3.68 -9.10 -4.73
N TRP A 66 -4.03 -8.70 -5.95
CA TRP A 66 -3.14 -8.85 -7.10
C TRP A 66 -2.20 -7.66 -7.15
N ILE A 67 -0.92 -7.96 -7.20
CA ILE A 67 0.20 -7.02 -7.09
C ILE A 67 1.01 -6.99 -8.39
N SER A 68 0.60 -7.76 -9.40
CA SER A 68 1.09 -7.62 -10.76
C SER A 68 0.40 -6.48 -11.51
N ASN A 69 0.99 -6.08 -12.64
CA ASN A 69 0.29 -5.27 -13.62
C ASN A 69 -0.79 -6.12 -14.34
N SER A 70 -1.93 -5.51 -14.65
CA SER A 70 -3.06 -6.14 -15.35
C SER A 70 -2.95 -6.05 -16.89
N GLY A 71 -1.77 -5.71 -17.42
CA GLY A 71 -1.50 -5.65 -18.86
C GLY A 71 -1.46 -7.01 -19.56
N LYS A 72 -1.17 -7.00 -20.87
CA LYS A 72 -1.10 -8.20 -21.73
C LYS A 72 -0.11 -9.26 -21.21
N GLU A 73 0.91 -8.83 -20.47
CA GLU A 73 1.80 -9.70 -19.72
C GLU A 73 1.77 -9.30 -18.24
N ARG A 74 1.54 -10.28 -17.36
CA ARG A 74 1.61 -10.08 -15.90
C ARG A 74 3.06 -9.90 -15.50
N ALA A 75 3.50 -8.64 -15.47
CA ALA A 75 4.80 -8.27 -14.94
C ALA A 75 4.73 -8.02 -13.44
N THR A 76 5.71 -8.54 -12.71
CA THR A 76 6.01 -8.19 -11.32
C THR A 76 6.66 -6.82 -11.27
N TYR A 77 6.61 -6.16 -10.12
CA TYR A 77 7.29 -4.88 -9.93
C TYR A 77 8.68 -5.08 -9.33
N GLY A 78 9.66 -4.34 -9.85
CA GLY A 78 11.01 -4.28 -9.31
C GLY A 78 11.19 -3.14 -8.28
N PRO A 79 12.22 -3.22 -7.41
CA PRO A 79 12.57 -2.13 -6.47
C PRO A 79 13.08 -0.86 -7.16
N ASP A 80 13.51 -0.99 -8.41
CA ASP A 80 13.85 0.10 -9.31
C ASP A 80 12.61 0.77 -9.94
N GLU A 81 11.41 0.18 -9.82
CA GLU A 81 10.18 0.74 -10.39
C GLU A 81 9.32 1.44 -9.34
N ILE A 82 9.16 0.81 -8.17
CA ILE A 82 8.31 1.28 -7.07
C ILE A 82 9.01 1.01 -5.75
N ASP A 83 8.67 1.76 -4.71
CA ASP A 83 9.20 1.55 -3.37
C ASP A 83 8.19 0.80 -2.49
N TYR A 84 6.91 1.15 -2.61
CA TYR A 84 5.83 0.54 -1.83
C TYR A 84 4.58 0.23 -2.66
N PHE A 85 3.87 -0.81 -2.23
CA PHE A 85 2.47 -1.01 -2.54
C PHE A 85 1.59 -0.38 -1.46
N PHE A 86 0.66 0.49 -1.87
CA PHE A 86 -0.45 0.90 -1.02
C PHE A 86 -1.67 0.06 -1.37
N VAL A 87 -2.06 -0.86 -0.48
CA VAL A 87 -3.16 -1.79 -0.73
C VAL A 87 -4.39 -1.42 0.08
N ILE A 88 -5.56 -1.42 -0.58
CA ILE A 88 -6.85 -1.18 0.07
C ILE A 88 -7.71 -2.43 -0.09
N ASP A 89 -8.14 -3.00 1.05
CA ASP A 89 -9.00 -4.18 1.06
C ASP A 89 -10.49 -3.83 0.97
N GLY A 90 -11.34 -4.86 0.82
CA GLY A 90 -12.79 -4.66 0.67
C GLY A 90 -13.48 -4.15 1.94
N ASP A 91 -12.81 -4.17 3.09
CA ASP A 91 -13.28 -3.56 4.34
C ASP A 91 -12.69 -2.15 4.53
N PHE A 92 -12.07 -1.59 3.49
CA PHE A 92 -11.38 -0.30 3.48
C PHE A 92 -10.18 -0.23 4.44
N GLY A 93 -9.59 -1.37 4.78
CA GLY A 93 -8.32 -1.44 5.47
C GLY A 93 -7.17 -1.04 4.57
N TYR A 94 -6.22 -0.27 5.11
CA TYR A 94 -5.03 0.21 4.40
C TYR A 94 -3.79 -0.59 4.79
N TYR A 95 -2.91 -0.84 3.82
CA TYR A 95 -1.62 -1.49 4.01
C TYR A 95 -0.56 -0.74 3.23
N LEU A 96 0.61 -0.54 3.83
CA LEU A 96 1.79 0.00 3.15
C LEU A 96 2.90 -1.05 3.14
N ILE A 97 2.99 -1.80 2.04
CA ILE A 97 3.86 -2.98 1.95
C ILE A 97 5.08 -2.62 1.10
N PRO A 98 6.31 -2.72 1.63
CA PRO A 98 7.52 -2.52 0.83
C PRO A 98 7.58 -3.53 -0.31
N VAL A 99 7.99 -3.10 -1.51
CA VAL A 99 8.12 -4.00 -2.68
C VAL A 99 9.04 -5.19 -2.39
N ALA A 100 10.09 -4.98 -1.59
CA ALA A 100 11.04 -6.01 -1.19
C ALA A 100 10.42 -7.11 -0.31
N ALA A 101 9.38 -6.79 0.48
CA ALA A 101 8.70 -7.76 1.33
C ALA A 101 7.86 -8.77 0.53
N VAL A 102 7.47 -8.39 -0.68
CA VAL A 102 6.55 -9.14 -1.54
C VAL A 102 7.29 -10.16 -2.42
N GLY A 103 8.59 -9.97 -2.66
CA GLY A 103 9.47 -10.97 -3.27
C GLY A 103 9.07 -11.41 -4.68
N GLY A 104 8.50 -10.52 -5.51
CA GLY A 104 8.13 -10.83 -6.90
C GLY A 104 6.88 -11.73 -7.04
N LEU A 105 6.08 -11.87 -5.99
CA LEU A 105 4.78 -12.55 -6.10
C LEU A 105 3.83 -11.77 -7.04
N THR A 106 2.83 -12.45 -7.59
CA THR A 106 1.78 -11.83 -8.44
C THR A 106 0.48 -11.60 -7.68
N ALA A 107 0.28 -12.33 -6.60
CA ALA A 107 -0.82 -12.16 -5.66
C ALA A 107 -0.35 -12.45 -4.24
N ILE A 108 -0.91 -11.71 -3.27
CA ILE A 108 -0.62 -11.86 -1.85
C ILE A 108 -1.90 -11.95 -1.03
N ARG A 109 -1.85 -12.74 0.04
CA ARG A 109 -2.89 -12.77 1.07
C ARG A 109 -2.56 -11.71 2.12
N LEU A 110 -3.42 -10.70 2.29
CA LEU A 110 -3.14 -9.56 3.17
C LEU A 110 -3.00 -9.94 4.66
N ALA A 111 -3.59 -11.07 5.07
CA ALA A 111 -3.40 -11.59 6.42
C ALA A 111 -1.94 -11.95 6.74
N ALA A 112 -1.12 -12.31 5.72
CA ALA A 112 0.30 -12.60 5.91
C ALA A 112 1.18 -11.33 5.98
N TYR A 113 0.58 -10.15 5.80
CA TYR A 113 1.24 -8.83 5.79
C TYR A 113 0.57 -7.90 6.82
N SER A 114 0.01 -8.48 7.89
CA SER A 114 -0.77 -7.76 8.89
C SER A 114 0.05 -6.70 9.66
N GLU A 115 1.36 -6.89 9.75
CA GLU A 115 2.32 -5.96 10.33
C GLU A 115 2.47 -4.66 9.52
N TYR A 116 2.13 -4.69 8.24
CA TYR A 116 2.14 -3.53 7.35
C TYR A 116 0.79 -2.80 7.30
N ARG A 117 -0.18 -3.24 8.11
CA ARG A 117 -1.50 -2.61 8.15
C ARG A 117 -1.39 -1.25 8.82
N LEU A 118 -1.92 -0.23 8.15
CA LEU A 118 -2.01 1.11 8.69
C LEU A 118 -3.26 1.22 9.57
N LEU A 119 -3.19 2.12 10.54
CA LEU A 119 -4.38 2.51 11.29
C LEU A 119 -5.39 3.12 10.32
N ALA A 120 -6.68 3.09 10.65
CA ALA A 120 -7.64 3.95 9.99
C ALA A 120 -7.40 5.40 10.44
N ALA A 121 -7.89 6.39 9.70
CA ALA A 121 -7.67 7.82 9.98
C ALA A 121 -8.58 8.21 11.13
N ALA A 122 -8.34 7.64 12.29
CA ALA A 122 -8.79 8.21 13.54
C ALA A 122 -7.81 9.35 13.85
N PRO A 123 -8.31 10.52 14.27
CA PRO A 123 -7.43 11.54 14.81
C PRO A 123 -6.64 10.91 15.96
N VAL A 124 -5.32 11.06 15.91
CA VAL A 124 -4.48 10.82 17.08
C VAL A 124 -4.70 12.05 17.94
N ASP A 125 -5.37 11.89 19.09
CA ASP A 125 -5.39 12.94 20.09
C ASP A 125 -3.92 13.20 20.51
N ASP A 126 -3.49 14.46 20.44
CA ASP A 126 -2.10 14.95 20.58
C ASP A 126 -1.38 14.61 21.92
N ASP A 127 -1.95 13.74 22.75
CA ASP A 127 -1.55 13.48 24.15
C ASP A 127 -0.79 12.15 24.38
N LEU A 128 -0.27 11.47 23.34
CA LEU A 128 0.59 10.29 23.53
C LEU A 128 2.04 10.54 23.10
N PRO A 129 3.05 10.25 23.94
CA PRO A 129 4.45 10.51 23.59
C PRO A 129 4.89 9.66 22.39
N ASP A 130 5.66 10.30 21.51
CA ASP A 130 6.32 9.71 20.34
C ASP A 130 6.96 8.36 20.65
N CYS A 131 6.32 7.29 20.19
CA CYS A 131 6.95 5.98 20.02
C CYS A 131 7.32 5.74 18.55
N VAL A 132 7.80 6.78 17.85
CA VAL A 132 8.59 6.63 16.61
C VAL A 132 10.06 6.56 16.99
N ASN A 133 10.46 5.41 17.51
CA ASN A 133 11.81 4.87 17.38
C ASN A 133 11.77 3.39 17.76
N ALA A 134 11.44 2.54 16.78
CA ALA A 134 11.65 1.10 16.88
C ALA A 134 12.06 0.53 15.52
N ALA A 135 13.36 0.22 15.43
CA ALA A 135 14.01 -0.81 14.62
C ALA A 135 13.87 -0.73 13.09
N SER A 136 14.95 -0.40 12.38
CA SER A 136 15.92 -1.41 11.89
C SER A 136 15.25 -2.53 11.10
N ALA A 137 15.52 -2.56 9.79
CA ALA A 137 15.13 -3.63 8.89
C ALA A 137 15.48 -5.00 9.49
N PRO A 138 14.58 -6.00 9.43
CA PRO A 138 14.98 -7.36 9.76
C PRO A 138 15.91 -7.88 8.66
N ALA A 139 17.08 -8.36 9.08
CA ALA A 139 17.98 -9.12 8.21
C ALA A 139 17.23 -10.34 7.66
N PHE A 140 17.17 -10.42 6.33
CA PHE A 140 16.68 -11.54 5.55
C PHE A 140 17.27 -12.88 6.07
N ARG A 141 16.41 -13.76 6.61
CA ARG A 141 16.74 -15.17 6.80
C ARG A 141 16.11 -15.96 5.65
N GLY A 142 16.96 -16.45 4.74
CA GLY A 142 16.56 -17.34 3.66
C GLY A 142 16.03 -18.69 4.18
N PRO A 143 15.35 -19.48 3.32
CA PRO A 143 14.73 -20.73 3.73
C PRO A 143 15.80 -21.80 4.02
N ALA A 144 15.63 -22.50 5.15
CA ALA A 144 16.36 -23.73 5.44
C ALA A 144 15.85 -24.87 4.53
N ARG A 145 16.79 -25.70 4.07
CA ARG A 145 16.58 -26.89 3.24
C ARG A 145 15.69 -27.94 3.90
#